data_AF-A0A920SUI6-F1
#
_entry.id   AF-A0A920SUI6-F1
#
_cell.length_a   1.000
_cell.length_b   1.000
_cell.length_c   1.000
_cell.angle_alpha   90.00
_cell.angle_beta   90.00
_cell.angle_gamma   90.00
#
_symmetry.space_group_name_H-M   'P 1'
#
loop_
_entity.id
_entity.type
_entity.pdbx_description
1 polymer ?
#
loop_
_entity_poly.entity_id
_entity_poly.type
_entity_poly.pdbx_seq_one_letter_code
_entity_poly.pdbx_strand_id
1 'polypeptide(L)' 'MAGSPCVQTDAGEVECEFLVIAGGMWSRDFGRQIGVNIPLHAAEHFYIVTEPIDDLPGDCPCCVSRRPCFYP' A
#
# COMPACT_ATOMS: atom_id res chain seq x y z
N MET A 1 -2.49 19.93 28.56
CA MET A 1 -1.28 20.16 27.75
C MET A 1 -1.21 19.02 26.76
N ALA A 2 -1.49 19.27 25.48
CA ALA A 2 -1.38 18.24 24.46
C ALA A 2 0.12 18.01 24.23
N GLY A 3 0.61 16.79 24.50
CA GLY A 3 2.00 16.43 24.26
C GLY A 3 2.35 16.57 22.77
N SER A 4 3.62 16.85 22.50
CA SER A 4 4.19 16.80 21.15
C SER A 4 3.84 15.47 20.48
N PRO A 5 3.55 15.43 19.16
CA PRO A 5 3.33 14.18 18.46
C PRO A 5 4.58 13.29 18.55
N CYS A 6 4.40 12.02 18.90
CA CYS A 6 5.51 11.07 19.00
C CYS A 6 5.13 9.69 18.43
N VAL A 7 6.15 8.93 18.02
CA VAL A 7 6.03 7.54 17.56
C VAL A 7 6.75 6.65 18.55
N GLN A 8 6.05 5.65 19.08
CA GLN A 8 6.61 4.62 19.95
C GLN A 8 7.15 3.48 19.10
N THR A 9 8.40 3.09 19.34
CA THR A 9 9.06 1.94 18.69
C THR A 9 9.76 1.07 19.74
N ASP A 10 10.14 -0.15 19.39
CA ASP A 10 10.94 -1.01 20.27
C ASP A 10 12.32 -0.41 20.62
N ALA A 11 12.80 0.54 19.81
CA ALA A 11 14.06 1.26 20.04
C ALA A 11 13.88 2.53 20.89
N GLY A 12 12.65 2.85 21.30
CA GLY A 12 12.31 4.05 22.06
C GLY A 12 11.35 4.98 21.33
N GLU A 13 11.17 6.15 21.93
CA GLU A 13 10.26 7.20 21.46
C GLU A 13 10.96 8.17 20.50
N VAL A 14 10.26 8.54 19.43
CA VAL A 14 10.70 9.55 18.47
C VAL A 14 9.72 10.71 18.46
N GLU A 15 10.17 11.89 18.87
CA GLU A 15 9.38 13.13 18.81
C GLU A 15 9.35 13.70 17.38
N CYS A 16 8.20 14.23 16.98
CA CYS A 16 8.02 14.86 15.67
C CYS A 16 6.98 15.98 15.71
N GLU A 17 7.15 17.01 14.88
CA GLU A 17 6.12 18.05 14.72
C GLU A 17 4.97 17.56 13.81
N PHE A 18 5.31 16.74 12.82
CA PHE A 18 4.36 16.19 11.85
C PHE A 18 4.53 14.68 11.71
N LEU A 19 3.40 13.97 11.66
CA LEU A 19 3.32 12.54 11.44
C LEU A 19 2.58 12.25 10.12
N VAL A 20 3.17 11.40 9.27
CA VAL A 20 2.55 10.94 8.02
C VAL A 20 2.40 9.42 8.04
N ILE A 21 1.17 8.93 7.88
CA ILE A 21 0.90 7.50 7.79
C ILE A 21 1.10 7.05 6.34
N ALA A 22 2.15 6.26 6.09
CA ALA A 22 2.45 5.61 4.81
C ALA A 22 2.54 4.08 4.94
N GLY A 23 1.83 3.51 5.91
CA GLY A 23 1.90 2.09 6.29
C GLY A 23 1.13 1.13 5.38
N GLY A 24 0.79 1.50 4.15
CA GLY A 24 0.05 0.64 3.22
C GLY A 24 -1.21 0.03 3.85
N MET A 25 -1.33 -1.31 3.83
CA MET A 25 -2.46 -2.04 4.39
C MET A 25 -2.66 -1.85 5.91
N TRP A 26 -1.58 -1.54 6.65
CA TRP A 26 -1.61 -1.33 8.10
C TRP A 26 -2.06 0.07 8.51
N SER A 27 -2.25 0.99 7.55
CA SER A 27 -2.64 2.38 7.82
C SER A 27 -3.91 2.47 8.66
N ARG A 28 -4.87 1.55 8.45
CA ARG A 28 -6.10 1.48 9.25
C ARG A 28 -5.84 1.27 10.74
N ASP A 29 -4.87 0.42 11.07
CA ASP A 29 -4.56 0.10 12.46
C ASP A 29 -3.80 1.24 13.13
N PHE A 30 -2.94 1.95 12.40
CA PHE A 30 -2.33 3.20 12.88
C PHE A 30 -3.38 4.28 13.13
N GLY A 31 -4.34 4.48 12.21
CA GLY A 31 -5.43 5.43 12.39
C GLY A 31 -6.23 5.16 13.67
N ARG A 32 -6.56 3.88 13.94
CA ARG A 32 -7.28 3.48 15.16
C ARG A 32 -6.55 3.86 16.45
N GLN A 33 -5.22 3.79 16.49
CA GLN A 33 -4.42 4.15 17.67
C GLN A 33 -4.57 5.64 18.03
N ILE A 34 -4.77 6.49 17.03
CA ILE A 34 -4.94 7.95 17.20
C ILE A 34 -6.42 8.40 17.07
N GLY A 35 -7.38 7.47 17.09
CA GLY A 35 -8.81 7.77 17.00
C GLY A 35 -9.30 8.21 15.62
N VAL A 36 -8.52 8.01 14.56
CA VAL A 36 -8.86 8.36 13.17
C VAL A 36 -9.34 7.11 12.43
N ASN A 37 -10.51 7.20 11.80
CA ASN A 37 -10.99 6.14 10.94
C ASN A 37 -10.43 6.29 9.51
N ILE A 38 -9.50 5.41 9.13
CA ILE A 38 -9.02 5.30 7.75
C ILE A 38 -9.82 4.19 7.03
N PRO A 39 -10.63 4.51 6.00
CA PRO A 39 -11.53 3.56 5.34
C PRO A 39 -10.77 2.66 4.35
N LEU A 40 -9.91 1.80 4.88
CA LEU A 40 -9.08 0.85 4.12
C LEU A 40 -9.50 -0.59 4.41
N HIS A 41 -9.51 -1.43 3.37
CA HIS A 41 -9.73 -2.87 3.49
C HIS A 41 -8.70 -3.60 2.62
N ALA A 42 -8.08 -4.64 3.17
CA ALA A 42 -7.16 -5.47 2.41
C ALA A 42 -7.92 -6.25 1.33
N ALA A 43 -7.39 -6.29 0.13
CA ALA A 43 -7.97 -7.05 -0.98
C ALA A 43 -6.88 -7.92 -1.59
N GLU A 44 -7.28 -9.10 -2.03
CA GLU A 44 -6.40 -10.00 -2.78
C GLU A 44 -6.47 -9.63 -4.26
N HIS A 45 -5.30 -9.55 -4.91
CA HIS A 45 -5.18 -9.32 -6.33
C HIS A 45 -4.19 -10.32 -6.92
N PHE A 46 -4.64 -11.10 -7.89
CA PHE A 46 -3.86 -12.18 -8.49
C PHE A 46 -3.28 -11.74 -9.84
N TYR A 47 -2.06 -12.18 -10.12
CA TYR A 47 -1.44 -12.09 -11.44
C TYR A 47 -1.00 -13.49 -11.90
N ILE A 48 -0.97 -13.69 -13.22
CA ILE A 48 -0.52 -14.93 -13.84
C ILE A 48 0.73 -14.60 -14.63
N VAL A 49 1.76 -15.43 -14.51
CA VAL A 49 2.98 -15.35 -15.33
C VAL A 49 2.97 -16.56 -16.24
N THR A 50 3.05 -16.33 -17.54
CA THR A 50 3.14 -17.41 -18.54
C THR A 50 4.58 -17.79 -18.81
N GLU A 51 4.77 -18.93 -19.47
CA GLU A 51 6.02 -19.24 -20.15
C GLU A 51 6.25 -18.25 -21.33
N PRO A 52 7.48 -18.18 -21.86
CA PRO A 52 7.77 -17.39 -23.05
C PRO A 52 6.84 -17.76 -24.21
N ILE A 53 6.30 -16.76 -24.90
CA ILE A 53 5.43 -16.92 -26.06
C ILE A 53 6.27 -16.61 -27.30
N ASP A 54 6.31 -17.54 -28.25
CA ASP A 54 7.01 -17.35 -29.53
C ASP A 54 6.49 -16.08 -30.24
N ASP A 55 7.41 -15.32 -30.84
CA ASP A 55 7.14 -14.06 -31.53
C ASP A 55 6.57 -12.91 -30.67
N LEU A 56 6.52 -13.04 -29.33
CA LEU A 56 6.13 -11.95 -28.43
C LEU A 56 7.36 -11.12 -28.02
N PRO A 57 7.43 -9.81 -28.37
CA PRO A 57 8.53 -8.94 -27.94
C PRO A 57 8.49 -8.69 -26.43
N GLY A 58 9.65 -8.79 -25.77
CA GLY A 58 9.76 -8.56 -24.31
C GLY A 58 9.60 -7.10 -23.87
N ASP A 59 9.66 -6.16 -24.81
CA ASP A 59 9.47 -4.72 -24.62
C ASP A 59 8.09 -4.23 -25.09
N CYS A 60 7.13 -5.15 -25.24
CA CYS A 60 5.76 -4.82 -25.58
C CYS A 60 5.15 -3.82 -24.56
N PRO A 61 4.42 -2.78 -25.00
CA PRO A 61 3.76 -1.85 -24.09
C PRO A 61 2.78 -2.51 -23.12
N CYS A 62 2.70 -2.02 -21.88
CA CYS A 62 1.68 -2.45 -20.93
C CYS A 62 0.28 -2.21 -21.50
N CYS A 63 -0.46 -3.29 -21.73
CA CYS A 63 -1.80 -3.20 -22.30
C CYS A 63 -2.86 -3.16 -21.19
N VAL A 64 -4.00 -2.53 -21.48
CA VAL A 64 -5.14 -2.49 -20.55
C VAL A 64 -6.37 -2.99 -21.28
N SER A 65 -6.85 -4.17 -20.89
CA SER A 65 -8.11 -4.72 -21.40
C SER A 65 -9.23 -4.44 -20.41
N ARG A 66 -10.02 -3.39 -20.66
CA ARG A 66 -11.06 -2.92 -19.73
C ARG A 66 -12.26 -3.85 -19.60
N ARG A 67 -12.57 -4.67 -20.61
CA ARG A 67 -13.70 -5.60 -20.56
C ARG A 67 -13.47 -6.74 -19.57
N PRO A 68 -12.35 -7.48 -19.63
CA PRO A 68 -11.99 -8.46 -18.61
C PRO A 68 -11.30 -7.85 -17.38
N CYS A 69 -11.12 -6.52 -17.29
CA CYS A 69 -10.35 -5.85 -16.23
C CYS A 69 -8.96 -6.49 -16.03
N PHE A 70 -8.22 -6.66 -17.13
CA PHE A 70 -6.96 -7.41 -17.15
C PHE A 70 -5.81 -6.57 -17.72
N TYR A 71 -4.63 -6.81 -17.18
CA TYR A 71 -3.35 -6.21 -17.58
C TYR A 71 -2.39 -7.35 -17.94
N PRO A 72 -2.22 -7.68 -19.24
CA PRO A 72 -1.18 -8.59 -19.70
C PRO A 72 0.21 -7.95 -19.65
#